data_AF-A0A735LEK7-F1
#
_entry.id   AF-A0A735LEK7-F1
#
_cell.length_a   1.000
_cell.length_b   1.000
_cell.length_c   1.000
_cell.angle_alpha   90.00
_cell.angle_beta   90.00
_cell.angle_gamma   90.00
#
_symmetry.space_group_name_H-M   'P 1'
#
loop_
_entity.id
_entity.type
_entity.pdbx_description
1 polymer ?
#
loop_
_entity_poly.entity_id
_entity_poly.type
_entity_poly.pdbx_seq_one_letter_code
_entity_poly.pdbx_strand_id
1 'polypeptide(L)'
;HGNGVVVSREYEPQTQRLDRIKTERPAGHPQGAGVLQDLRYEYDPVGNVKCVRNDAEETRFWRNQQVEPENQYGYDSLYQLVSASGREKVNLGQQNRSFFPADSISCTRYLRTYTYDSGNNLSRIRHSAPGSGNSHTTDITISDRSNRAVLRSLAATPAEVEMHFGPGGEQLQLQPGQALAWTARRELLQVTPVEREGAQDDWEYYRYDARSQRVVKGSRRQTGSGTQTQRVVYLPGLELRTKSSGESLQTVVAGNVRLLHWESGKPEGLNNDGLRYSYDNLTGNCGLEVDEDGCIISAEEYYPYGGTSLWTGRGETEADYKTVRYSGKEQDATGLYYYGYRYYQPWAGRWTSADPAGAVDGLNLYRMCRNNPVTFRD
;
A
#
# COMPACT_ATOMS: atom_id res chain seq x y z
N HIS A 1 16.53 -1.24 18.66
CA HIS A 1 15.41 -0.39 19.11
C HIS A 1 15.14 -0.62 20.60
N GLY A 2 14.18 0.08 21.21
CA GLY A 2 13.85 -0.06 22.64
C GLY A 2 13.35 -1.47 23.02
N ASN A 3 12.79 -2.21 22.06
CA ASN A 3 12.37 -3.60 22.19
C ASN A 3 13.48 -4.63 21.98
N GLY A 4 14.76 -4.25 22.05
CA GLY A 4 15.90 -5.18 21.89
C GLY A 4 16.16 -5.69 20.46
N VAL A 5 15.27 -5.47 19.50
CA VAL A 5 15.46 -5.84 18.09
C VAL A 5 16.52 -4.97 17.42
N VAL A 6 17.38 -5.59 16.62
CA VAL A 6 18.49 -4.94 15.90
C VAL A 6 18.22 -4.97 14.40
N VAL A 7 18.49 -3.86 13.73
CA VAL A 7 18.47 -3.76 12.26
C VAL A 7 19.88 -3.48 11.78
N SER A 8 20.39 -4.31 10.90
CA SER A 8 21.66 -4.11 10.21
C SER A 8 21.40 -3.84 8.72
N ARG A 9 22.18 -2.92 8.16
CA ARG A 9 22.15 -2.56 6.75
C ARG A 9 23.54 -2.77 6.17
N GLU A 10 23.62 -3.55 5.11
CA GLU A 10 24.87 -3.79 4.39
C GLU A 10 24.78 -3.06 3.04
N TYR A 11 25.90 -2.47 2.60
CA TYR A 11 25.97 -1.69 1.38
C TYR A 11 27.06 -2.24 0.48
N GLU A 12 26.78 -2.30 -0.83
CA GLU A 12 27.78 -2.68 -1.83
C GLU A 12 28.92 -1.65 -1.81
N PRO A 13 30.18 -2.03 -1.51
CA PRO A 13 31.27 -1.06 -1.31
C PRO A 13 31.52 -0.15 -2.53
N GLN A 14 31.32 -0.66 -3.73
CA GLN A 14 31.64 0.02 -4.99
C GLN A 14 30.60 1.09 -5.36
N THR A 15 29.32 0.86 -5.04
CA THR A 15 28.21 1.73 -5.48
C THR A 15 27.50 2.43 -4.32
N GLN A 16 27.76 1.98 -3.07
CA GLN A 16 27.03 2.39 -1.87
C GLN A 16 25.52 2.13 -1.94
N ARG A 17 25.07 1.23 -2.83
CA ARG A 17 23.69 0.75 -2.88
C ARG A 17 23.44 -0.20 -1.71
N LEU A 18 22.22 -0.17 -1.18
CA LEU A 18 21.81 -1.03 -0.08
C LEU A 18 21.71 -2.48 -0.57
N ASP A 19 22.59 -3.35 -0.10
CA ASP A 19 22.66 -4.76 -0.49
C ASP A 19 21.75 -5.64 0.39
N ARG A 20 21.69 -5.33 1.69
CA ARG A 20 20.94 -6.13 2.67
C ARG A 20 20.26 -5.27 3.73
N ILE A 21 19.05 -5.67 4.13
CA ILE A 21 18.41 -5.25 5.37
C ILE A 21 18.12 -6.50 6.20
N LYS A 22 18.75 -6.62 7.36
CA LYS A 22 18.51 -7.74 8.29
C LYS A 22 17.96 -7.23 9.61
N THR A 23 16.80 -7.74 10.01
CA THR A 23 16.11 -7.44 11.27
C THR A 23 16.10 -8.70 12.13
N GLU A 24 16.66 -8.64 13.33
CA GLU A 24 16.80 -9.81 14.20
C GLU A 24 16.67 -9.50 15.69
N ARG A 25 16.24 -10.51 16.45
CA ARG A 25 16.45 -10.59 17.89
C ARG A 25 17.85 -11.15 18.14
N PRO A 26 18.78 -10.38 18.74
CA PRO A 26 20.16 -10.81 18.95
C PRO A 26 20.27 -11.94 19.99
N ALA A 27 21.46 -12.53 20.11
CA ALA A 27 21.76 -13.48 21.19
C ALA A 27 21.52 -12.83 22.57
N GLY A 28 20.85 -13.56 23.47
CA GLY A 28 20.48 -13.05 24.80
C GLY A 28 19.19 -12.23 24.84
N HIS A 29 18.48 -12.07 23.72
CA HIS A 29 17.17 -11.43 23.70
C HIS A 29 16.14 -12.23 24.53
N PRO A 30 15.28 -11.60 25.37
CA PRO A 30 14.33 -12.30 26.23
C PRO A 30 13.38 -13.25 25.49
N GLN A 31 12.89 -12.85 24.31
CA GLN A 31 12.06 -13.69 23.42
C GLN A 31 12.86 -14.68 22.55
N GLY A 32 14.13 -14.95 22.89
CA GLY A 32 15.02 -15.81 22.15
C GLY A 32 15.61 -15.15 20.89
N ALA A 33 16.81 -15.59 20.51
CA ALA A 33 17.48 -15.13 19.31
C ALA A 33 16.76 -15.64 18.05
N GLY A 34 16.70 -14.83 17.00
CA GLY A 34 16.08 -15.23 15.74
C GLY A 34 16.06 -14.11 14.70
N VAL A 35 16.21 -14.49 13.43
CA VAL A 35 16.12 -13.56 12.31
C VAL A 35 14.64 -13.41 11.93
N LEU A 36 14.14 -12.18 11.93
CA LEU A 36 12.74 -11.86 11.63
C LEU A 36 12.54 -11.46 10.18
N GLN A 37 13.58 -10.88 9.58
CA GLN A 37 13.60 -10.45 8.19
C GLN A 37 15.05 -10.38 7.71
N ASP A 38 15.31 -10.83 6.48
CA ASP A 38 16.64 -10.78 5.87
C ASP A 38 16.53 -10.49 4.37
N LEU A 39 16.25 -9.24 4.04
CA LEU A 39 16.09 -8.79 2.66
C LEU A 39 17.44 -8.63 1.98
N ARG A 40 17.61 -9.26 0.82
CA ARG A 40 18.77 -9.19 -0.07
C ARG A 40 18.36 -8.54 -1.38
N TYR A 41 19.16 -7.61 -1.88
CA TYR A 41 18.87 -6.85 -3.09
C TYR A 41 19.92 -7.14 -4.16
N GLU A 42 19.47 -7.54 -5.35
CA GLU A 42 20.35 -7.58 -6.52
C GLU A 42 19.96 -6.48 -7.49
N TYR A 43 20.96 -5.84 -8.08
CA TYR A 43 20.80 -4.72 -8.99
C TYR A 43 21.33 -5.05 -10.38
N ASP A 44 20.76 -4.41 -11.40
CA ASP A 44 21.43 -4.30 -12.69
C ASP A 44 22.55 -3.22 -12.63
N PRO A 45 23.38 -3.06 -13.67
CA PRO A 45 24.46 -2.06 -13.66
C PRO A 45 23.98 -0.63 -13.41
N VAL A 46 22.79 -0.25 -13.89
CA VAL A 46 22.25 1.11 -13.71
C VAL A 46 21.55 1.31 -12.37
N GLY A 47 21.27 0.23 -11.64
CA GLY A 47 20.72 0.26 -10.29
C GLY A 47 19.25 -0.07 -10.20
N ASN A 48 18.64 -0.64 -11.24
CA ASN A 48 17.29 -1.19 -11.11
C ASN A 48 17.35 -2.46 -10.25
N VAL A 49 16.44 -2.58 -9.31
CA VAL A 49 16.33 -3.78 -8.47
C VAL A 49 15.84 -4.95 -9.32
N LYS A 50 16.68 -5.94 -9.56
CA LYS A 50 16.35 -7.16 -10.34
C LYS A 50 15.79 -8.28 -9.49
N CYS A 51 16.25 -8.38 -8.25
CA CYS A 51 15.86 -9.44 -7.34
C CYS A 51 15.73 -8.88 -5.92
N VAL A 52 14.71 -9.35 -5.20
CA VAL A 52 14.62 -9.20 -3.74
C VAL A 52 14.32 -10.56 -3.14
N ARG A 53 15.19 -11.05 -2.27
CA ARG A 53 15.01 -12.33 -1.56
C ARG A 53 14.92 -12.09 -0.06
N ASN A 54 14.05 -12.80 0.63
CA ASN A 54 13.98 -12.79 2.10
C ASN A 54 14.54 -14.10 2.66
N ASP A 55 15.80 -14.10 3.11
CA ASP A 55 16.51 -15.28 3.63
C ASP A 55 15.99 -15.75 5.00
N ALA A 56 15.17 -14.94 5.68
CA ALA A 56 14.51 -15.30 6.94
C ALA A 56 13.26 -16.17 6.73
N GLU A 57 12.74 -16.20 5.50
CA GLU A 57 11.54 -16.96 5.16
C GLU A 57 11.91 -18.34 4.61
N GLU A 58 11.19 -19.37 5.05
CA GLU A 58 11.38 -20.72 4.52
C GLU A 58 10.75 -20.88 3.13
N THR A 59 11.36 -21.73 2.32
CA THR A 59 10.72 -22.21 1.09
C THR A 59 9.53 -23.08 1.45
N ARG A 60 8.35 -22.72 0.92
CA ARG A 60 7.10 -23.47 1.12
C ARG A 60 6.71 -24.22 -0.14
N PHE A 61 5.73 -25.11 -0.02
CA PHE A 61 5.17 -25.83 -1.16
C PHE A 61 3.65 -25.66 -1.18
N TRP A 62 3.09 -25.39 -2.37
CA TRP A 62 1.65 -25.37 -2.58
C TRP A 62 1.31 -26.15 -3.85
N ARG A 63 0.48 -27.20 -3.72
CA ARG A 63 0.12 -28.12 -4.83
C ARG A 63 1.34 -28.62 -5.62
N ASN A 64 2.38 -29.08 -4.90
CA ASN A 64 3.66 -29.53 -5.46
C ASN A 64 4.44 -28.47 -6.26
N GLN A 65 4.11 -27.19 -6.10
CA GLN A 65 4.93 -26.08 -6.61
C GLN A 65 5.75 -25.48 -5.48
N GLN A 66 7.04 -25.26 -5.73
CA GLN A 66 7.93 -24.58 -4.82
C GLN A 66 7.59 -23.09 -4.77
N VAL A 67 7.48 -22.55 -3.56
CA VAL A 67 7.13 -21.17 -3.25
C VAL A 67 8.28 -20.55 -2.49
N GLU A 68 9.26 -20.08 -3.25
CA GLU A 68 10.44 -19.39 -2.72
C GLU A 68 10.11 -17.94 -2.35
N PRO A 69 10.69 -17.40 -1.27
CA PRO A 69 10.55 -15.99 -0.85
C PRO A 69 11.43 -15.05 -1.69
N GLU A 70 11.51 -15.32 -2.99
CA GLU A 70 12.26 -14.54 -3.97
C GLU A 70 11.31 -13.87 -4.95
N ASN A 71 11.51 -12.56 -5.10
CA ASN A 71 10.86 -11.73 -6.09
C ASN A 71 11.86 -11.37 -7.19
N GLN A 72 11.45 -11.51 -8.45
CA GLN A 72 12.26 -11.19 -9.63
C GLN A 72 11.55 -10.11 -10.45
N TYR A 73 12.34 -9.22 -11.03
CA TYR A 73 11.86 -8.05 -11.75
C TYR A 73 12.58 -7.92 -13.10
N GLY A 74 11.80 -7.69 -14.15
CA GLY A 74 12.28 -7.45 -15.51
C GLY A 74 11.92 -6.05 -15.96
N TYR A 75 12.84 -5.41 -16.68
CA TYR A 75 12.69 -4.05 -17.17
C TYR A 75 12.89 -3.96 -18.67
N ASP A 76 12.24 -2.99 -19.32
CA ASP A 76 12.55 -2.62 -20.70
C ASP A 76 13.77 -1.67 -20.77
N SER A 77 14.12 -1.22 -21.99
CA SER A 77 15.22 -0.29 -22.21
C SER A 77 14.97 1.13 -21.67
N LEU A 78 13.74 1.47 -21.32
CA LEU A 78 13.36 2.72 -20.64
C LEU A 78 13.33 2.56 -19.12
N TYR A 79 13.74 1.39 -18.62
CA TYR A 79 13.72 0.99 -17.21
C TYR A 79 12.31 0.96 -16.60
N GLN A 80 11.29 0.74 -17.43
CA GLN A 80 9.94 0.47 -16.96
C GLN A 80 9.82 -0.99 -16.55
N LEU A 81 9.14 -1.26 -15.43
CA LEU A 81 8.94 -2.62 -14.93
C LEU A 81 8.00 -3.40 -15.86
N VAL A 82 8.49 -4.31 -16.68
CA VAL A 82 7.66 -5.10 -17.62
C VAL A 82 7.21 -6.44 -17.06
N SER A 83 7.92 -6.98 -16.07
CA SER A 83 7.53 -8.22 -15.39
C SER A 83 7.93 -8.22 -13.92
N ALA A 84 7.09 -8.83 -13.08
CA ALA A 84 7.43 -9.09 -11.68
C ALA A 84 6.84 -10.42 -11.23
N SER A 85 7.64 -11.24 -10.55
CA SER A 85 7.15 -12.44 -9.85
C SER A 85 7.33 -12.29 -8.35
N GLY A 86 6.49 -12.96 -7.58
CA GLY A 86 6.59 -13.02 -6.13
C GLY A 86 5.56 -13.98 -5.55
N ARG A 87 5.22 -13.80 -4.28
CA ARG A 87 4.24 -14.63 -3.56
C ARG A 87 2.94 -13.86 -3.28
N GLU A 88 1.83 -14.59 -3.29
CA GLU A 88 0.53 -14.06 -2.86
C GLU A 88 -0.22 -15.08 -2.01
N LYS A 89 -1.14 -14.61 -1.18
CA LYS A 89 -2.11 -15.47 -0.49
C LYS A 89 -2.94 -16.25 -1.52
N VAL A 90 -3.15 -17.53 -1.29
CA VAL A 90 -4.08 -18.34 -2.08
C VAL A 90 -5.51 -17.78 -1.92
N ASN A 91 -6.29 -17.78 -3.00
CA ASN A 91 -7.66 -17.27 -3.05
C ASN A 91 -7.81 -15.77 -2.69
N LEU A 92 -6.77 -14.95 -2.89
CA LEU A 92 -6.85 -13.50 -2.69
C LEU A 92 -7.89 -12.82 -3.60
N GLY A 93 -8.20 -13.43 -4.75
CA GLY A 93 -9.06 -12.85 -5.77
C GLY A 93 -8.39 -11.66 -6.47
N GLN A 94 -9.18 -10.77 -7.07
CA GLN A 94 -8.67 -9.59 -7.76
C GLN A 94 -8.27 -8.50 -6.74
N GLN A 95 -7.00 -8.53 -6.31
CA GLN A 95 -6.36 -7.49 -5.47
C GLN A 95 -7.12 -7.08 -4.19
N ASN A 96 -7.86 -7.99 -3.56
CA ASN A 96 -8.49 -7.72 -2.28
C ASN A 96 -7.47 -7.84 -1.14
N ARG A 97 -7.45 -6.88 -0.22
CA ARG A 97 -6.64 -6.99 1.00
C ARG A 97 -7.36 -7.91 1.99
N SER A 98 -6.75 -9.05 2.33
CA SER A 98 -7.35 -10.04 3.24
C SER A 98 -6.32 -10.57 4.23
N PHE A 99 -6.55 -10.27 5.52
CA PHE A 99 -5.75 -10.80 6.62
C PHE A 99 -5.90 -12.32 6.73
N PHE A 100 -4.89 -12.99 7.28
CA PHE A 100 -4.99 -14.39 7.72
C PHE A 100 -4.02 -14.68 8.87
N PRO A 101 -4.35 -15.61 9.79
CA PRO A 101 -3.47 -15.97 10.89
C PRO A 101 -2.12 -16.54 10.41
N ALA A 102 -1.04 -16.23 11.13
CA ALA A 102 0.32 -16.66 10.79
C ALA A 102 0.48 -18.19 10.67
N ASP A 103 -0.25 -18.96 11.48
CA ASP A 103 -0.19 -20.42 11.47
C ASP A 103 -0.88 -21.05 10.24
N SER A 104 -1.53 -20.24 9.40
CA SER A 104 -2.32 -20.66 8.24
C SER A 104 -1.76 -20.15 6.91
N ILE A 105 -0.46 -19.88 6.81
CA ILE A 105 0.16 -19.38 5.57
C ILE A 105 -0.08 -20.36 4.41
N SER A 106 -1.00 -19.97 3.53
CA SER A 106 -1.25 -20.59 2.24
C SER A 106 -0.93 -19.57 1.16
N CYS A 107 0.24 -19.71 0.52
CA CYS A 107 0.68 -18.82 -0.53
C CYS A 107 1.06 -19.58 -1.81
N THR A 108 0.97 -18.89 -2.94
CA THR A 108 1.36 -19.38 -4.26
C THR A 108 2.27 -18.36 -4.94
N ARG A 109 3.04 -18.78 -5.93
CA ARG A 109 3.75 -17.85 -6.81
C ARG A 109 2.78 -17.18 -7.77
N TYR A 110 3.07 -15.93 -8.09
CA TYR A 110 2.44 -15.18 -9.18
C TYR A 110 3.48 -14.64 -10.16
N LEU A 111 3.03 -14.36 -11.38
CA LEU A 111 3.70 -13.53 -12.36
C LEU A 111 2.76 -12.39 -12.78
N ARG A 112 3.24 -11.16 -12.71
CA ARG A 112 2.62 -9.99 -13.33
C ARG A 112 3.45 -9.54 -14.52
N THR A 113 2.76 -9.18 -15.60
CA THR A 113 3.35 -8.48 -16.74
C THR A 113 2.63 -7.16 -16.94
N TYR A 114 3.40 -6.14 -17.31
CA TYR A 114 2.94 -4.77 -17.42
C TYR A 114 3.15 -4.28 -18.85
N THR A 115 2.17 -3.57 -19.39
CA THR A 115 2.26 -2.98 -20.73
C THR A 115 2.12 -1.47 -20.62
N TYR A 116 2.96 -0.76 -21.35
CA TYR A 116 2.98 0.70 -21.39
C TYR A 116 2.70 1.18 -22.82
N ASP A 117 2.08 2.35 -22.96
CA ASP A 117 2.02 3.05 -24.24
C ASP A 117 3.27 3.93 -24.47
N SER A 118 3.37 4.58 -25.63
CA SER A 118 4.48 5.49 -25.96
C SER A 118 4.50 6.76 -25.09
N GLY A 119 3.40 7.08 -24.40
CA GLY A 119 3.29 8.17 -23.43
C GLY A 119 3.74 7.78 -22.02
N ASN A 120 4.25 6.56 -21.83
CA ASN A 120 4.60 5.97 -20.55
C ASN A 120 3.41 5.74 -19.61
N ASN A 121 2.19 5.62 -20.15
CA ASN A 121 1.02 5.22 -19.39
C ASN A 121 1.00 3.71 -19.21
N LEU A 122 0.87 3.23 -17.97
CA LEU A 122 0.52 1.83 -17.72
C LEU A 122 -0.88 1.58 -18.29
N SER A 123 -0.97 0.70 -19.29
CA SER A 123 -2.20 0.38 -20.03
C SER A 123 -2.78 -0.99 -19.67
N ARG A 124 -1.95 -1.91 -19.20
CA ARG A 124 -2.38 -3.26 -18.82
C ARG A 124 -1.53 -3.85 -17.71
N ILE A 125 -2.19 -4.52 -16.78
CA ILE A 125 -1.57 -5.43 -15.81
C ILE A 125 -2.17 -6.81 -16.03
N ARG A 126 -1.38 -7.77 -16.49
CA ARG A 126 -1.80 -9.17 -16.59
C ARG A 126 -1.22 -9.94 -15.42
N HIS A 127 -2.09 -10.59 -14.67
CA HIS A 127 -1.76 -11.37 -13.49
C HIS A 127 -2.03 -12.85 -13.74
N SER A 128 -1.08 -13.70 -13.33
CA SER A 128 -1.24 -15.15 -13.36
C SER A 128 -0.58 -15.80 -12.14
N ALA A 129 -1.38 -16.51 -11.36
CA ALA A 129 -0.93 -17.38 -10.27
C ALA A 129 -1.50 -18.79 -10.49
N PRO A 130 -0.80 -19.67 -11.25
CA PRO A 130 -1.30 -20.98 -11.62
C PRO A 130 -1.64 -21.88 -10.42
N GLY A 131 -0.91 -21.77 -9.31
CA GLY A 131 -1.13 -22.59 -8.11
C GLY A 131 -2.48 -22.36 -7.42
N SER A 132 -3.04 -21.16 -7.52
CA SER A 132 -4.39 -20.83 -7.02
C SER A 132 -5.45 -20.77 -8.12
N GLY A 133 -5.05 -20.78 -9.40
CA GLY A 133 -5.94 -20.50 -10.52
C GLY A 133 -6.35 -19.03 -10.62
N ASN A 134 -5.73 -18.14 -9.84
CA ASN A 134 -5.99 -16.70 -9.89
C ASN A 134 -5.30 -16.10 -11.12
N SER A 135 -6.05 -15.93 -12.20
CA SER A 135 -5.57 -15.27 -13.41
C SER A 135 -6.58 -14.22 -13.85
N HIS A 136 -6.13 -12.98 -13.99
CA HIS A 136 -6.98 -11.85 -14.36
C HIS A 136 -6.15 -10.79 -15.08
N THR A 137 -6.84 -9.91 -15.80
CA THR A 137 -6.22 -8.77 -16.50
C THR A 137 -6.92 -7.49 -16.07
N THR A 138 -6.14 -6.49 -15.71
CA THR A 138 -6.60 -5.13 -15.46
C THR A 138 -6.22 -4.29 -16.67
N ASP A 139 -7.21 -3.93 -17.49
CA ASP A 139 -7.05 -2.98 -18.59
C ASP A 139 -7.34 -1.56 -18.12
N ILE A 140 -6.55 -0.62 -18.62
CA ILE A 140 -6.63 0.80 -18.31
C ILE A 140 -6.77 1.53 -19.64
N THR A 141 -7.90 2.22 -19.81
CA THR A 141 -8.22 2.98 -21.01
C THR A 141 -7.57 4.36 -20.91
N ILE A 142 -6.67 4.67 -21.84
CA ILE A 142 -5.97 5.95 -21.94
C ILE A 142 -6.70 6.82 -22.95
N SER A 143 -6.76 8.13 -22.69
CA SER A 143 -7.28 9.10 -23.64
C SER A 143 -6.46 9.13 -24.94
N ASP A 144 -7.10 9.45 -26.06
CA ASP A 144 -6.46 9.67 -27.35
C ASP A 144 -5.81 11.06 -27.49
N ARG A 145 -5.99 11.94 -26.49
CA ARG A 145 -5.56 13.34 -26.53
C ARG A 145 -4.84 13.83 -25.27
N SER A 146 -4.66 12.97 -24.27
CA SER A 146 -3.94 13.30 -23.04
C SER A 146 -3.38 12.06 -22.33
N ASN A 147 -2.65 12.24 -21.23
CA ASN A 147 -2.21 11.16 -20.34
C ASN A 147 -3.26 10.77 -19.27
N ARG A 148 -4.50 11.29 -19.38
CA ARG A 148 -5.60 10.85 -18.53
C ARG A 148 -5.92 9.40 -18.87
N ALA A 149 -6.15 8.60 -17.84
CA ALA A 149 -6.50 7.20 -17.99
C ALA A 149 -7.32 6.72 -16.80
N VAL A 150 -8.28 5.84 -17.07
CA VAL A 150 -9.14 5.21 -16.05
C VAL A 150 -9.19 3.71 -16.27
N LEU A 151 -9.62 2.96 -15.26
CA LEU A 151 -9.93 1.53 -15.45
C LEU A 151 -10.94 1.36 -16.58
N ARG A 152 -10.81 0.27 -17.35
CA ARG A 152 -11.72 -0.04 -18.45
C ARG A 152 -13.20 -0.17 -18.03
N SER A 153 -13.45 -0.44 -16.75
CA SER A 153 -14.80 -0.45 -16.17
C SER A 153 -15.48 0.92 -16.12
N LEU A 154 -14.70 2.02 -16.16
CA LEU A 154 -15.21 3.39 -16.21
C LEU A 154 -15.39 3.88 -17.64
N ALA A 155 -14.38 3.69 -18.48
CA ALA A 155 -14.39 4.08 -19.89
C ALA A 155 -14.00 2.91 -20.78
N ALA A 156 -14.88 2.52 -21.70
CA ALA A 156 -14.64 1.45 -22.66
C ALA A 156 -13.76 1.94 -23.82
N THR A 157 -13.79 3.24 -24.13
CA THR A 157 -13.07 3.84 -25.25
C THR A 157 -12.21 5.05 -24.83
N PRO A 158 -11.10 5.35 -25.55
CA PRO A 158 -10.26 6.52 -25.29
C PRO A 158 -11.01 7.86 -25.26
N ALA A 159 -12.01 8.02 -26.13
CA ALA A 159 -12.81 9.23 -26.22
C ALA A 159 -13.64 9.51 -24.95
N GLU A 160 -14.01 8.46 -24.21
CA GLU A 160 -14.81 8.57 -22.99
C GLU A 160 -13.99 9.02 -21.77
N VAL A 161 -12.69 8.76 -21.77
CA VAL A 161 -11.81 8.95 -20.61
C VAL A 161 -11.91 10.37 -20.06
N GLU A 162 -11.98 11.36 -20.94
CA GLU A 162 -11.98 12.78 -20.59
C GLU A 162 -13.24 13.21 -19.83
N MET A 163 -14.34 12.46 -19.95
CA MET A 163 -15.58 12.70 -19.20
C MET A 163 -15.43 12.36 -17.70
N HIS A 164 -14.40 11.59 -17.34
CA HIS A 164 -14.11 11.20 -15.96
C HIS A 164 -13.11 12.11 -15.27
N PHE A 165 -12.76 13.25 -15.87
CA PHE A 165 -11.83 14.21 -15.27
C PHE A 165 -12.40 15.63 -15.28
N GLY A 166 -12.11 16.37 -14.22
CA GLY A 166 -12.33 17.81 -14.19
C GLY A 166 -11.29 18.58 -15.02
N PRO A 167 -11.49 19.90 -15.21
CA PRO A 167 -10.63 20.72 -16.06
C PRO A 167 -9.18 20.78 -15.55
N GLY A 168 -8.95 20.62 -14.25
CA GLY A 168 -7.61 20.63 -13.65
C GLY A 168 -6.86 19.30 -13.73
N GLY A 169 -7.46 18.24 -14.28
CA GLY A 169 -6.87 16.91 -14.34
C GLY A 169 -7.16 16.02 -13.14
N GLU A 170 -8.13 16.38 -12.31
CA GLU A 170 -8.63 15.60 -11.19
C GLU A 170 -9.68 14.55 -11.62
N GLN A 171 -9.53 13.29 -11.22
CA GLN A 171 -10.47 12.22 -11.56
C GLN A 171 -11.78 12.40 -10.79
N LEU A 172 -12.92 12.23 -11.46
CA LEU A 172 -14.27 12.47 -10.90
C LEU A 172 -14.96 11.20 -10.39
N GLN A 173 -14.52 10.02 -10.85
CA GLN A 173 -15.05 8.73 -10.38
C GLN A 173 -13.89 7.75 -10.16
N LEU A 174 -13.81 7.15 -8.98
CA LEU A 174 -12.78 6.19 -8.61
C LEU A 174 -13.00 4.82 -9.29
N GLN A 175 -14.24 4.35 -9.21
CA GLN A 175 -14.81 3.15 -9.82
C GLN A 175 -16.27 3.45 -10.16
N PRO A 176 -16.99 2.60 -10.94
CA PRO A 176 -18.40 2.81 -11.21
C PRO A 176 -19.20 3.02 -9.91
N GLY A 177 -19.94 4.13 -9.82
CA GLY A 177 -20.72 4.49 -8.63
C GLY A 177 -19.91 5.01 -7.44
N GLN A 178 -18.62 5.34 -7.63
CA GLN A 178 -17.76 5.90 -6.58
C GLN A 178 -17.27 7.29 -6.94
N ALA A 179 -18.07 8.32 -6.63
CA ALA A 179 -17.74 9.71 -6.94
C ALA A 179 -16.54 10.25 -6.13
N LEU A 180 -15.77 11.12 -6.78
CA LEU A 180 -14.67 11.90 -6.19
C LEU A 180 -15.00 13.39 -6.30
N ALA A 181 -15.09 14.07 -5.16
CA ALA A 181 -15.27 15.52 -5.08
C ALA A 181 -13.95 16.19 -4.71
N TRP A 182 -13.70 17.40 -5.21
CA TRP A 182 -12.44 18.11 -5.05
C TRP A 182 -12.66 19.52 -4.51
N THR A 183 -11.71 20.05 -3.74
CA THR A 183 -11.72 21.44 -3.29
C THR A 183 -11.38 22.38 -4.45
N ALA A 184 -11.61 23.69 -4.27
CA ALA A 184 -11.14 24.71 -5.22
C ALA A 184 -9.60 24.72 -5.40
N ARG A 185 -8.85 24.15 -4.44
CA ARG A 185 -7.39 23.96 -4.51
C ARG A 185 -6.99 22.63 -5.17
N ARG A 186 -7.95 21.87 -5.68
CA ARG A 186 -7.77 20.53 -6.30
C ARG A 186 -7.24 19.49 -5.32
N GLU A 187 -7.61 19.61 -4.05
CA GLU A 187 -7.37 18.57 -3.03
C GLU A 187 -8.60 17.66 -2.96
N LEU A 188 -8.41 16.35 -2.73
CA LEU A 188 -9.54 15.42 -2.67
C LEU A 188 -10.43 15.78 -1.47
N LEU A 189 -11.66 16.23 -1.71
CA LEU A 189 -12.58 16.68 -0.66
C LEU A 189 -13.33 15.50 -0.05
N GLN A 190 -13.84 14.61 -0.91
CA GLN A 190 -14.69 13.49 -0.50
C GLN A 190 -14.62 12.36 -1.53
N VAL A 191 -14.72 11.13 -1.04
CA VAL A 191 -15.07 9.93 -1.80
C VAL A 191 -16.43 9.44 -1.33
N THR A 192 -17.29 9.01 -2.25
CA THR A 192 -18.56 8.35 -1.94
C THR A 192 -18.46 6.87 -2.33
N PRO A 193 -18.07 5.94 -1.43
CA PRO A 193 -17.79 4.56 -1.83
C PRO A 193 -19.03 3.73 -2.18
N VAL A 194 -20.19 4.08 -1.61
CA VAL A 194 -21.48 3.39 -1.86
C VAL A 194 -22.59 4.42 -1.89
N GLU A 195 -23.17 4.60 -3.08
CA GLU A 195 -24.41 5.37 -3.27
C GLU A 195 -25.63 4.50 -2.93
N ARG A 196 -26.62 5.07 -2.23
CA ARG A 196 -27.81 4.35 -1.77
C ARG A 196 -29.08 5.08 -2.19
N GLU A 197 -29.98 4.37 -2.85
CA GLU A 197 -31.30 4.90 -3.15
C GLU A 197 -32.16 4.94 -1.87
N GLY A 198 -32.68 6.12 -1.52
CA GLY A 198 -33.59 6.30 -0.36
C GLY A 198 -32.90 6.23 1.02
N ALA A 199 -31.58 6.20 1.09
CA ALA A 199 -30.80 6.27 2.33
C ALA A 199 -29.59 7.20 2.18
N GLN A 200 -28.90 7.51 3.27
CA GLN A 200 -27.65 8.27 3.19
C GLN A 200 -26.51 7.40 2.67
N ASP A 201 -25.75 7.93 1.71
CA ASP A 201 -24.56 7.30 1.16
C ASP A 201 -23.47 7.06 2.20
N ASP A 202 -22.62 6.07 1.92
CA ASP A 202 -21.35 5.93 2.61
C ASP A 202 -20.38 6.98 2.04
N TRP A 203 -19.56 7.60 2.90
CA TRP A 203 -18.61 8.62 2.47
C TRP A 203 -17.32 8.58 3.28
N GLU A 204 -16.26 9.12 2.69
CA GLU A 204 -15.02 9.49 3.36
C GLU A 204 -14.62 10.90 2.93
N TYR A 205 -14.51 11.85 3.86
CA TYR A 205 -14.12 13.23 3.58
C TYR A 205 -12.76 13.57 4.19
N TYR A 206 -12.16 14.62 3.64
CA TYR A 206 -10.87 15.13 4.08
C TYR A 206 -10.91 16.65 4.28
N ARG A 207 -10.04 17.17 5.15
CA ARG A 207 -9.73 18.59 5.28
C ARG A 207 -8.21 18.76 5.34
N TYR A 208 -7.76 19.86 4.76
CA TYR A 208 -6.34 20.18 4.61
C TYR A 208 -6.03 21.52 5.27
N ASP A 209 -4.78 21.68 5.70
CA ASP A 209 -4.26 22.96 6.15
C ASP A 209 -3.94 23.90 4.97
N ALA A 210 -3.34 25.06 5.27
CA ALA A 210 -2.95 26.03 4.25
C ALA A 210 -1.87 25.53 3.27
N ARG A 211 -1.16 24.44 3.60
CA ARG A 211 -0.09 23.81 2.82
C ARG A 211 -0.54 22.52 2.14
N SER A 212 -1.85 22.28 2.06
CA SER A 212 -2.47 21.09 1.49
C SER A 212 -2.10 19.79 2.22
N GLN A 213 -1.69 19.87 3.49
CA GLN A 213 -1.48 18.69 4.33
C GLN A 213 -2.78 18.31 5.02
N ARG A 214 -3.13 17.02 4.96
CA ARG A 214 -4.37 16.51 5.55
C ARG A 214 -4.31 16.63 7.06
N VAL A 215 -5.29 17.34 7.63
CA VAL A 215 -5.44 17.54 9.08
C VAL A 215 -6.65 16.82 9.65
N VAL A 216 -7.64 16.48 8.81
CA VAL A 216 -8.81 15.68 9.22
C VAL A 216 -9.16 14.68 8.14
N LYS A 217 -9.49 13.46 8.57
CA LYS A 217 -10.23 12.46 7.80
C LYS A 217 -11.48 12.06 8.57
N GLY A 218 -12.61 11.92 7.91
CA GLY A 218 -13.81 11.35 8.52
C GLY A 218 -14.47 10.37 7.57
N SER A 219 -15.07 9.31 8.09
CA SER A 219 -15.83 8.35 7.29
C SER A 219 -17.15 8.00 7.95
N ARG A 220 -18.11 7.63 7.10
CA ARG A 220 -19.42 7.06 7.47
C ARG A 220 -19.65 5.82 6.62
N ARG A 221 -20.04 4.73 7.28
CA ARG A 221 -20.43 3.48 6.63
C ARG A 221 -21.72 2.96 7.23
N GLN A 222 -22.64 2.53 6.38
CA GLN A 222 -23.87 1.88 6.82
C GLN A 222 -23.70 0.36 6.76
N THR A 223 -23.76 -0.27 7.93
CA THR A 223 -23.62 -1.72 8.13
C THR A 223 -24.96 -2.35 8.51
N GLY A 224 -25.05 -3.70 8.49
CA GLY A 224 -26.24 -4.40 8.98
C GLY A 224 -26.54 -4.12 10.46
N SER A 225 -25.52 -3.75 11.24
CA SER A 225 -25.61 -3.36 12.66
C SER A 225 -25.87 -1.87 12.89
N GLY A 226 -26.07 -1.07 11.84
CA GLY A 226 -26.31 0.37 11.93
C GLY A 226 -25.21 1.23 11.29
N THR A 227 -25.25 2.53 11.56
CA THR A 227 -24.27 3.49 11.00
C THR A 227 -23.02 3.52 11.86
N GLN A 228 -21.86 3.29 11.24
CA GLN A 228 -20.55 3.46 11.85
C GLN A 228 -19.90 4.74 11.32
N THR A 229 -19.34 5.54 12.21
CA THR A 229 -18.52 6.70 11.83
C THR A 229 -17.15 6.63 12.48
N GLN A 230 -16.16 7.16 11.79
CA GLN A 230 -14.81 7.34 12.29
C GLN A 230 -14.33 8.74 11.96
N ARG A 231 -13.54 9.33 12.85
CA ARG A 231 -12.84 10.59 12.62
C ARG A 231 -11.39 10.46 13.05
N VAL A 232 -10.48 11.00 12.25
CA VAL A 232 -9.05 11.09 12.53
C VAL A 232 -8.63 12.55 12.42
N VAL A 233 -8.00 13.08 13.46
CA VAL A 233 -7.31 14.38 13.43
C VAL A 233 -5.82 14.13 13.43
N TYR A 234 -5.10 14.72 12.46
CA TYR A 234 -3.66 14.60 12.31
C TYR A 234 -2.99 15.84 12.89
N LEU A 235 -2.14 15.62 13.89
CA LEU A 235 -1.35 16.64 14.58
C LEU A 235 0.15 16.27 14.47
N PRO A 236 1.07 17.21 14.73
CA PRO A 236 2.49 16.89 14.76
C PRO A 236 2.80 15.78 15.78
N GLY A 237 3.22 14.61 15.29
CA GLY A 237 3.57 13.44 16.11
C GLY A 237 2.38 12.73 16.79
N LEU A 238 1.13 13.04 16.42
CA LEU A 238 -0.05 12.52 17.10
C LEU A 238 -1.25 12.38 16.14
N GLU A 239 -1.93 11.25 16.19
CA GLU A 239 -3.20 11.03 15.49
C GLU A 239 -4.31 10.77 16.52
N LEU A 240 -5.38 11.55 16.49
CA LEU A 240 -6.54 11.38 17.37
C LEU A 240 -7.66 10.70 16.60
N ARG A 241 -8.00 9.46 16.97
CA ARG A 241 -8.97 8.60 16.30
C ARG A 241 -10.17 8.39 17.21
N THR A 242 -11.36 8.77 16.74
CA THR A 242 -12.62 8.47 17.43
C THR A 242 -13.55 7.68 16.53
N LYS A 243 -14.32 6.76 17.13
CA LYS A 243 -15.34 5.96 16.43
C LYS A 243 -16.71 6.10 17.11
N SER A 244 -17.78 5.91 16.36
CA SER A 244 -19.15 5.89 16.90
C SER A 244 -19.40 4.74 17.90
N SER A 245 -18.51 3.74 17.95
CA SER A 245 -18.53 2.69 18.97
C SER A 245 -18.15 3.18 20.37
N GLY A 246 -17.69 4.43 20.53
CA GLY A 246 -17.17 4.98 21.78
C GLY A 246 -15.66 4.80 21.97
N GLU A 247 -14.96 4.25 20.98
CA GLU A 247 -13.50 4.16 20.97
C GLU A 247 -12.87 5.56 20.77
N SER A 248 -11.95 5.93 21.66
CA SER A 248 -11.07 7.09 21.56
C SER A 248 -9.62 6.62 21.68
N LEU A 249 -8.87 6.71 20.59
CA LEU A 249 -7.49 6.24 20.46
C LEU A 249 -6.59 7.42 20.07
N GLN A 250 -5.55 7.63 20.86
CA GLN A 250 -4.40 8.46 20.52
C GLN A 250 -3.28 7.57 19.97
N THR A 251 -2.80 7.88 18.77
CA THR A 251 -1.61 7.23 18.20
C THR A 251 -0.44 8.20 18.23
N VAL A 252 0.51 8.00 19.13
CA VAL A 252 1.74 8.80 19.17
C VAL A 252 2.72 8.24 18.14
N VAL A 253 3.28 9.11 17.31
CA VAL A 253 4.17 8.73 16.20
C VAL A 253 5.57 9.28 16.43
N ALA A 254 6.55 8.39 16.53
CA ALA A 254 7.96 8.73 16.70
C ALA A 254 8.81 7.94 15.70
N GLY A 255 9.08 8.53 14.54
CA GLY A 255 9.78 7.85 13.44
C GLY A 255 8.97 6.65 12.92
N ASN A 256 9.57 5.46 12.99
CA ASN A 256 8.96 4.18 12.62
C ASN A 256 8.25 3.48 13.79
N VAL A 257 8.07 4.17 14.93
CA VAL A 257 7.43 3.61 16.12
C VAL A 257 6.10 4.31 16.36
N ARG A 258 5.06 3.53 16.66
CA ARG A 258 3.71 4.01 17.01
C ARG A 258 3.31 3.47 18.37
N LEU A 259 2.84 4.33 19.26
CA LEU A 259 2.22 3.95 20.53
C LEU A 259 0.71 4.10 20.41
N LEU A 260 -0.05 3.08 20.81
CA LEU A 260 -1.51 3.09 20.80
C LEU A 260 -2.05 3.29 22.22
N HIS A 261 -2.56 4.50 22.50
CA HIS A 261 -3.14 4.86 23.79
C HIS A 261 -4.65 5.07 23.65
N TRP A 262 -5.45 4.18 24.24
CA TRP A 262 -6.90 4.33 24.31
C TRP A 262 -7.31 5.09 25.57
N GLU A 263 -8.05 6.18 25.39
CA GLU A 263 -8.75 6.87 26.47
C GLU A 263 -10.05 6.15 26.82
N SER A 264 -10.70 5.53 25.81
CA SER A 264 -11.94 4.78 25.96
C SER A 264 -12.10 3.76 24.84
N GLY A 265 -12.91 2.71 25.09
CA GLY A 265 -13.28 1.71 24.08
C GLY A 265 -12.13 0.87 23.53
N LYS A 266 -11.07 0.66 24.34
CA LYS A 266 -9.96 -0.25 24.01
C LYS A 266 -10.49 -1.65 23.69
N PRO A 267 -10.13 -2.27 22.56
CA PRO A 267 -10.50 -3.64 22.27
C PRO A 267 -10.03 -4.63 23.35
N GLU A 268 -10.79 -5.71 23.49
CA GLU A 268 -10.39 -6.86 24.29
C GLU A 268 -9.16 -7.53 23.64
N GLY A 269 -8.26 -8.07 24.48
CA GLY A 269 -7.04 -8.74 24.02
C GLY A 269 -5.88 -7.83 23.61
N LEU A 270 -6.09 -6.50 23.55
CA LEU A 270 -5.00 -5.53 23.32
C LEU A 270 -4.54 -4.87 24.61
N ASN A 271 -3.25 -4.60 24.72
CA ASN A 271 -2.68 -3.79 25.79
C ASN A 271 -2.92 -2.31 25.51
N ASN A 272 -3.15 -1.52 26.57
CA ASN A 272 -3.08 -0.07 26.44
C ASN A 272 -1.60 0.34 26.37
N ASP A 273 -1.31 1.45 25.70
CA ASP A 273 0.05 1.97 25.50
C ASP A 273 1.00 1.00 24.76
N GLY A 274 0.44 0.06 23.99
CA GLY A 274 1.20 -0.91 23.22
C GLY A 274 2.03 -0.24 22.13
N LEU A 275 3.28 -0.69 21.98
CA LEU A 275 4.22 -0.16 20.98
C LEU A 275 4.20 -1.01 19.72
N ARG A 276 4.32 -0.35 18.57
CA ARG A 276 4.44 -0.99 17.25
C ARG A 276 5.66 -0.43 16.55
N TYR A 277 6.64 -1.28 16.34
CA TYR A 277 7.85 -0.95 15.59
C TYR A 277 7.70 -1.45 14.16
N SER A 278 7.73 -0.54 13.20
CA SER A 278 7.68 -0.87 11.76
C SER A 278 9.09 -1.08 11.21
N TYR A 279 9.25 -2.09 10.37
CA TYR A 279 10.45 -2.34 9.58
C TYR A 279 10.12 -2.34 8.09
N ASP A 280 10.79 -1.44 7.38
CA ASP A 280 10.50 -1.14 5.99
C ASP A 280 11.54 -1.77 5.04
N ASN A 281 11.14 -1.96 3.79
CA ASN A 281 12.05 -2.32 2.70
C ASN A 281 12.71 -1.06 2.06
N LEU A 282 13.49 -1.27 0.99
CA LEU A 282 14.18 -0.22 0.22
C LEU A 282 13.30 1.00 -0.13
N THR A 283 12.05 0.78 -0.58
CA THR A 283 11.14 1.85 -0.99
C THR A 283 10.19 2.30 0.13
N GLY A 284 10.40 1.84 1.36
CA GLY A 284 9.59 2.24 2.51
C GLY A 284 8.33 1.42 2.71
N ASN A 285 8.16 0.28 2.05
CA ASN A 285 7.03 -0.61 2.31
C ASN A 285 7.18 -1.25 3.69
N CYS A 286 6.21 -1.02 4.58
CA CYS A 286 6.19 -1.58 5.92
C CYS A 286 5.87 -3.08 5.88
N GLY A 287 6.93 -3.89 5.79
CA GLY A 287 6.83 -5.34 5.61
C GLY A 287 6.63 -6.12 6.91
N LEU A 288 7.07 -5.55 8.05
CA LEU A 288 7.03 -6.21 9.35
C LEU A 288 6.68 -5.20 10.45
N GLU A 289 5.75 -5.57 11.33
CA GLU A 289 5.51 -4.90 12.61
C GLU A 289 5.81 -5.85 13.77
N VAL A 290 6.54 -5.36 14.78
CA VAL A 290 6.78 -6.10 16.04
C VAL A 290 6.41 -5.23 17.24
N ASP A 291 6.11 -5.88 18.36
CA ASP A 291 5.73 -5.21 19.61
C ASP A 291 6.93 -4.79 20.48
N GLU A 292 6.64 -4.28 21.69
CA GLU A 292 7.61 -3.90 22.72
C GLU A 292 8.53 -5.04 23.18
N ASP A 293 8.10 -6.30 23.00
CA ASP A 293 8.87 -7.49 23.36
C ASP A 293 9.64 -8.06 22.16
N GLY A 294 9.53 -7.46 20.96
CA GLY A 294 10.17 -7.99 19.75
C GLY A 294 9.46 -9.22 19.16
N CYS A 295 8.21 -9.45 19.53
CA CYS A 295 7.33 -10.45 18.95
C CYS A 295 6.62 -9.90 17.72
N ILE A 296 6.42 -10.74 16.70
CA ILE A 296 5.79 -10.32 15.44
C ILE A 296 4.32 -10.04 15.68
N ILE A 297 3.88 -8.85 15.29
CA ILE A 297 2.47 -8.46 15.25
C ILE A 297 1.88 -8.81 13.88
N SER A 298 2.50 -8.30 12.82
CA SER A 298 2.04 -8.48 11.44
C SER A 298 3.20 -8.51 10.44
N ALA A 299 2.98 -9.22 9.34
CA ALA A 299 3.83 -9.22 8.16
C ALA A 299 2.98 -8.93 6.91
N GLU A 300 3.49 -8.12 5.98
CA GLU A 300 2.78 -7.73 4.77
C GLU A 300 3.72 -7.68 3.56
N GLU A 301 3.30 -8.31 2.46
CA GLU A 301 3.97 -8.21 1.16
C GLU A 301 3.07 -7.47 0.17
N TYR A 302 3.69 -6.84 -0.83
CA TYR A 302 3.02 -6.00 -1.80
C TYR A 302 3.36 -6.44 -3.22
N TYR A 303 2.38 -6.37 -4.12
CA TYR A 303 2.63 -6.25 -5.55
C TYR A 303 3.46 -4.99 -5.81
N PRO A 304 4.23 -4.93 -6.92
CA PRO A 304 5.13 -3.81 -7.19
C PRO A 304 4.50 -2.42 -7.12
N TYR A 305 3.25 -2.28 -7.59
CA TYR A 305 2.51 -1.02 -7.59
C TYR A 305 1.69 -0.78 -6.30
N GLY A 306 1.93 -1.54 -5.22
CA GLY A 306 1.44 -1.24 -3.87
C GLY A 306 0.11 -1.87 -3.45
N GLY A 307 -0.48 -2.73 -4.29
CA GLY A 307 -1.55 -3.62 -3.83
C GLY A 307 -0.98 -4.69 -2.88
N THR A 308 -1.69 -5.03 -1.81
CA THR A 308 -1.25 -6.08 -0.87
C THR A 308 -1.34 -7.47 -1.53
N SER A 309 -0.24 -8.24 -1.54
CA SER A 309 -0.21 -9.62 -2.04
C SER A 309 -0.33 -10.65 -0.91
N LEU A 310 0.18 -10.32 0.27
CA LEU A 310 0.14 -11.16 1.47
C LEU A 310 -0.03 -10.27 2.70
N TRP A 311 -0.91 -10.63 3.63
CA TRP A 311 -1.03 -9.93 4.90
C TRP A 311 -1.41 -10.90 6.02
N THR A 312 -0.52 -11.06 6.99
CA THR A 312 -0.66 -12.04 8.07
C THR A 312 -0.20 -11.48 9.41
N GLY A 313 -0.52 -12.16 10.50
CA GLY A 313 -0.17 -11.74 11.86
C GLY A 313 -0.80 -12.61 12.92
N ARG A 314 -0.62 -12.22 14.18
CA ARG A 314 -1.12 -12.98 15.35
C ARG A 314 -2.60 -12.74 15.69
N GLY A 315 -3.21 -11.66 15.19
CA GLY A 315 -4.62 -11.36 15.43
C GLY A 315 -5.18 -10.29 14.50
N GLU A 316 -6.41 -10.49 14.03
CA GLU A 316 -7.09 -9.58 13.10
C GLU A 316 -7.38 -8.22 13.76
N THR A 317 -7.88 -8.22 14.99
CA THR A 317 -8.14 -7.00 15.78
C THR A 317 -6.90 -6.12 15.90
N GLU A 318 -5.73 -6.72 16.12
CA GLU A 318 -4.47 -5.98 16.23
C GLU A 318 -3.97 -5.49 14.86
N ALA A 319 -4.24 -6.25 13.79
CA ALA A 319 -3.87 -5.90 12.43
C ALA A 319 -4.67 -4.71 11.89
N ASP A 320 -5.91 -4.51 12.33
CA ASP A 320 -6.77 -3.38 11.94
C ASP A 320 -6.19 -2.00 12.33
N TYR A 321 -5.27 -1.95 13.29
CA TYR A 321 -4.58 -0.73 13.69
C TYR A 321 -3.34 -0.40 12.82
N LYS A 322 -2.97 -1.26 11.86
CA LYS A 322 -1.93 -0.96 10.88
C LYS A 322 -2.45 -0.01 9.78
N THR A 323 -2.05 1.25 9.86
CA THR A 323 -2.51 2.32 8.95
C THR A 323 -1.50 2.64 7.86
N VAL A 324 -0.21 2.70 8.22
CA VAL A 324 0.92 2.95 7.30
C VAL A 324 1.42 1.64 6.69
N ARG A 325 1.50 1.60 5.36
CA ARG A 325 1.74 0.36 4.60
C ARG A 325 2.78 0.58 3.48
N TYR A 326 2.33 0.65 2.24
CA TYR A 326 3.18 0.85 1.06
C TYR A 326 3.83 2.24 1.05
N SER A 327 5.13 2.29 0.73
CA SER A 327 5.95 3.52 0.66
C SER A 327 5.85 4.43 1.89
N GLY A 328 5.59 3.87 3.07
CA GLY A 328 5.41 4.61 4.32
C GLY A 328 4.20 5.54 4.30
N LYS A 329 3.20 5.26 3.46
CA LYS A 329 1.98 6.07 3.33
C LYS A 329 0.78 5.37 3.96
N GLU A 330 -0.18 6.16 4.44
CA GLU A 330 -1.44 5.65 4.97
C GLU A 330 -2.32 5.13 3.82
N GLN A 331 -2.84 3.91 3.95
CA GLN A 331 -3.89 3.41 3.07
C GLN A 331 -5.26 3.73 3.67
N ASP A 332 -6.03 4.54 2.96
CA ASP A 332 -7.36 4.94 3.37
C ASP A 332 -8.38 3.82 3.15
N ALA A 333 -9.57 3.99 3.72
CA ALA A 333 -10.60 2.95 3.68
C ALA A 333 -11.20 2.77 2.27
N THR A 334 -10.95 3.75 1.39
CA THR A 334 -11.20 3.74 -0.06
C THR A 334 -10.20 2.89 -0.85
N GLY A 335 -9.13 2.43 -0.20
CA GLY A 335 -8.01 1.71 -0.81
C GLY A 335 -6.94 2.62 -1.43
N LEU A 336 -7.21 3.92 -1.55
CA LEU A 336 -6.23 4.92 -2.00
C LEU A 336 -5.12 5.08 -0.97
N TYR A 337 -3.92 5.40 -1.45
CA TYR A 337 -2.83 5.86 -0.60
C TYR A 337 -2.74 7.38 -0.59
N TYR A 338 -2.65 7.97 0.59
CA TYR A 338 -2.44 9.41 0.75
C TYR A 338 -0.94 9.75 0.80
N TYR A 339 -0.46 10.52 -0.17
CA TYR A 339 0.96 10.89 -0.30
C TYR A 339 1.28 12.32 0.16
N GLY A 340 0.30 13.09 0.62
CA GLY A 340 0.45 14.52 0.92
C GLY A 340 -0.32 15.36 -0.09
N TYR A 341 0.28 15.61 -1.24
CA TYR A 341 -0.33 16.45 -2.29
C TYR A 341 -1.28 15.70 -3.23
N ARG A 342 -1.18 14.37 -3.31
CA ARG A 342 -1.96 13.53 -4.21
C ARG A 342 -2.40 12.24 -3.55
N TYR A 343 -3.39 11.58 -4.17
CA TYR A 343 -3.85 10.25 -3.82
C TYR A 343 -3.48 9.26 -4.93
N TYR A 344 -3.04 8.07 -4.53
CA TYR A 344 -2.51 7.05 -5.42
C TYR A 344 -3.42 5.81 -5.49
N GLN A 345 -3.65 5.30 -6.69
CA GLN A 345 -4.44 4.09 -6.96
C GLN A 345 -3.51 2.88 -7.16
N PRO A 346 -3.29 2.04 -6.13
CA PRO A 346 -2.37 0.91 -6.24
C PRO A 346 -2.81 -0.13 -7.28
N TRP A 347 -4.13 -0.25 -7.51
CA TRP A 347 -4.69 -1.19 -8.50
C TRP A 347 -4.54 -0.71 -9.95
N ALA A 348 -4.40 0.61 -10.18
CA ALA A 348 -4.23 1.20 -11.50
C ALA A 348 -2.79 1.66 -11.78
N GLY A 349 -1.92 1.67 -10.76
CA GLY A 349 -0.53 2.08 -10.89
C GLY A 349 -0.35 3.56 -11.23
N ARG A 350 -1.28 4.44 -10.84
CA ARG A 350 -1.28 5.86 -11.20
C ARG A 350 -1.93 6.77 -10.16
N TRP A 351 -1.69 8.07 -10.32
CA TRP A 351 -2.25 9.13 -9.48
C TRP A 351 -3.69 9.47 -9.87
N THR A 352 -4.52 9.84 -8.89
CA THR A 352 -5.92 10.29 -9.13
C THR A 352 -6.02 11.70 -9.68
N SER A 353 -4.93 12.47 -9.66
CA SER A 353 -4.86 13.83 -10.19
C SER A 353 -3.50 14.09 -10.83
N ALA A 354 -3.49 15.04 -11.77
CA ALA A 354 -2.26 15.52 -12.38
C ALA A 354 -1.30 16.09 -11.33
N ASP A 355 0.00 15.93 -11.55
CA ASP A 355 1.04 16.49 -10.71
C ASP A 355 0.90 18.02 -10.53
N PRO A 356 0.70 18.52 -9.29
CA PRO A 356 0.57 19.95 -9.05
C PRO A 356 1.86 20.72 -9.32
N ALA A 357 3.02 20.06 -9.35
CA ALA A 357 4.30 20.68 -9.72
C ALA A 357 4.48 20.79 -11.25
N GLY A 358 3.56 20.23 -12.04
CA GLY A 358 3.67 20.20 -13.50
C GLY A 358 4.76 19.22 -13.97
N ALA A 359 5.46 19.57 -15.05
CA ALA A 359 6.35 18.65 -15.77
C ALA A 359 7.73 18.42 -15.11
N VAL A 360 7.85 18.54 -13.78
CA VAL A 360 9.12 18.35 -13.04
C VAL A 360 9.63 16.91 -13.18
N ASP A 361 8.74 15.93 -13.09
CA ASP A 361 9.06 14.49 -13.22
C ASP A 361 8.76 13.91 -14.61
N GLY A 362 8.67 14.79 -15.60
CA GLY A 362 8.39 14.49 -17.01
C GLY A 362 6.98 14.88 -17.44
N LEU A 363 6.69 14.65 -18.73
CA LEU A 363 5.46 15.12 -19.37
C LEU A 363 4.20 14.33 -18.98
N ASN A 364 4.37 13.15 -18.39
CA ASN A 364 3.24 12.36 -17.90
C ASN A 364 2.97 12.67 -16.43
N LEU A 365 2.01 13.56 -16.19
CA LEU A 365 1.64 14.07 -14.87
C LEU A 365 0.92 13.04 -13.97
N TYR A 366 0.62 11.84 -14.49
CA TYR A 366 -0.09 10.78 -13.76
C TYR A 366 0.79 9.55 -13.50
N ARG A 367 2.03 9.56 -14.01
CA ARG A 367 2.96 8.44 -13.93
C ARG A 367 3.47 8.23 -12.51
N MET A 368 3.41 7.00 -12.02
CA MET A 368 3.95 6.63 -10.70
C MET A 368 5.43 6.23 -10.82
N CYS A 369 6.32 6.88 -10.06
CA CYS A 369 7.72 6.46 -9.87
C CYS A 369 8.45 6.08 -11.17
N ARG A 370 8.22 6.83 -12.26
CA ARG A 370 8.79 6.57 -13.60
C ARG A 370 8.51 5.15 -14.15
N ASN A 371 7.43 4.50 -13.71
CA ASN A 371 7.10 3.10 -13.96
C ASN A 371 8.09 2.08 -13.40
N ASN A 372 8.90 2.47 -12.40
CA ASN A 372 9.79 1.60 -11.65
C ASN A 372 9.57 1.76 -10.14
N PRO A 373 8.44 1.25 -9.62
CA PRO A 373 8.07 1.40 -8.21
C PRO A 373 8.86 0.49 -7.25
N VAL A 374 9.70 -0.42 -7.78
CA VAL A 374 10.55 -1.31 -6.99
C VAL A 374 11.86 -0.61 -6.61
N THR A 375 12.34 0.28 -7.48
CA THR A 375 13.60 1.00 -7.29
C THR A 375 13.38 2.41 -6.74
N PHE A 376 12.32 3.09 -7.17
CA PHE A 376 12.04 4.47 -6.78
C PHE A 376 10.87 4.58 -5.81
N ARG A 377 10.90 5.68 -5.04
CA ARG A 377 9.85 6.10 -4.11
C ARG A 377 9.53 7.57 -4.38
N ASP A 378 8.25 7.92 -4.25
CA ASP A 378 7.70 9.30 -4.29
C ASP A 378 7.52 9.86 -2.87
#